data_AF-A0A9P3Q2Y0-F1
#
_entry.id   AF-A0A9P3Q2Y0-F1
#
_cell.length_a   1.000
_cell.length_b   1.000
_cell.length_c   1.000
_cell.angle_alpha   90.00
_cell.angle_beta   90.00
_cell.angle_gamma   90.00
#
_symmetry.space_group_name_H-M   'P 1'
#
loop_
_entity.id
_entity.type
_entity.pdbx_description
1 polymer ?
#
loop_
_entity_poly.entity_id
_entity_poly.type
_entity_poly.pdbx_seq_one_letter_code
_entity_poly.pdbx_strand_id
1 'polypeptide(L)'
;MPITAARVFGMNVSEDVSAALFLRLGGTRDFALAVAPLVTERRSRSQMLKVAAACDLGDILAAGIAHRRGKISKLSAALFVSASLGCLALTTKALVEASE
;
A
#
# COMPACT_ATOMS: atom_id res chain seq x y z
N MET A 1 7.53 12.88 -9.10
CA MET A 1 8.62 13.01 -8.11
C MET A 1 8.10 12.62 -6.73
N PRO A 2 8.91 11.98 -5.86
CA PRO A 2 8.47 11.49 -4.53
C PRO A 2 7.86 12.58 -3.64
N ILE A 3 8.37 13.82 -3.77
CA ILE A 3 7.92 14.99 -3.01
C ILE A 3 6.50 15.39 -3.41
N THR A 4 6.15 15.29 -4.69
CA THR A 4 4.81 15.63 -5.20
C THR A 4 3.77 14.60 -4.73
N ALA A 5 4.11 13.31 -4.80
CA ALA A 5 3.26 12.24 -4.30
C ALA A 5 3.05 12.38 -2.78
N ALA A 6 4.13 12.64 -2.03
CA ALA A 6 4.05 12.84 -0.59
C ALA A 6 3.12 14.00 -0.18
N ARG A 7 3.14 15.12 -0.92
CA ARG A 7 2.20 16.23 -0.69
C ARG A 7 0.75 15.84 -0.98
N VAL A 8 0.49 15.06 -2.03
CA VAL A 8 -0.87 14.56 -2.34
C VAL A 8 -1.41 13.70 -1.19
N PHE A 9 -0.55 12.90 -0.57
CA PHE A 9 -0.88 12.15 0.64
C PHE A 9 -0.82 12.99 1.93
N GLY A 10 -0.66 14.31 1.83
CA GLY A 10 -0.70 15.27 2.93
C GLY A 10 0.51 15.25 3.86
N MET A 11 1.67 14.77 3.39
CA MET A 11 2.92 14.86 4.13
C MET A 11 3.63 16.19 3.87
N ASN A 12 4.05 16.85 4.94
CA ASN A 12 4.89 18.03 4.89
C ASN A 12 6.38 17.62 4.85
N VAL A 13 6.87 17.30 3.65
CA VAL A 13 8.25 16.85 3.42
C VAL A 13 9.30 17.89 3.85
N SER A 14 8.92 19.15 3.95
CA SER A 14 9.76 20.26 4.42
C SER A 14 10.03 20.23 5.93
N GLU A 15 9.11 19.66 6.71
CA GLU A 15 9.22 19.57 8.17
C GLU A 15 9.65 18.17 8.63
N ASP A 16 9.35 17.14 7.86
CA ASP A 16 9.74 15.76 8.16
C ASP A 16 10.48 15.12 6.97
N VAL A 17 11.80 15.25 7.00
CA VAL A 17 12.70 14.67 5.98
C VAL A 17 12.58 13.15 5.94
N SER A 18 12.25 12.51 7.07
CA SER A 18 12.08 11.06 7.16
C SER A 18 10.83 10.60 6.41
N ALA A 19 9.79 11.43 6.32
CA ALA A 19 8.55 11.11 5.59
C ALA A 19 8.81 10.82 4.10
N ALA A 20 9.71 11.56 3.46
CA ALA A 20 10.08 11.29 2.06
C ALA A 20 10.86 9.97 1.91
N LEU A 21 11.70 9.63 2.87
CA LEU A 21 12.40 8.34 2.89
C LEU A 21 11.42 7.19 3.08
N PHE A 22 10.52 7.29 4.06
CA PHE A 22 9.51 6.25 4.31
C PHE A 22 8.53 6.09 3.15
N LEU A 23 8.13 7.17 2.47
CA LEU A 23 7.30 7.04 1.27
C LEU A 23 8.05 6.35 0.12
N ARG A 24 9.35 6.61 -0.05
CA ARG A 24 10.17 5.89 -1.04
C ARG A 24 10.24 4.39 -0.71
N LEU A 25 10.52 4.06 0.55
CA LEU A 25 10.58 2.67 1.01
C LEU A 25 9.23 1.96 0.85
N GLY A 26 8.14 2.63 1.21
CA GLY A 26 6.77 2.13 1.00
C GLY A 26 6.50 1.86 -0.47
N GLY A 27 6.83 2.81 -1.37
CA GLY A 27 6.68 2.61 -2.81
C GLY A 27 7.51 1.44 -3.36
N THR A 28 8.74 1.24 -2.88
CA THR A 28 9.57 0.08 -3.27
C THR A 28 8.97 -1.23 -2.77
N ARG A 29 8.45 -1.27 -1.54
CA ARG A 29 7.73 -2.43 -0.99
C ARG A 29 6.52 -2.78 -1.84
N ASP A 30 5.69 -1.80 -2.18
CA ASP A 30 4.46 -2.01 -2.94
C ASP A 30 4.78 -2.51 -4.35
N PHE A 31 5.85 -1.97 -4.98
CA PHE A 31 6.35 -2.48 -6.25
C PHE A 31 6.81 -3.94 -6.14
N ALA A 32 7.57 -4.30 -5.10
CA ALA A 32 8.01 -5.67 -4.88
C ALA A 32 6.82 -6.63 -4.69
N LEU A 33 5.80 -6.23 -3.91
CA LEU A 33 4.58 -7.02 -3.70
C LEU A 33 3.76 -7.18 -4.99
N ALA A 34 3.74 -6.17 -5.85
CA ALA A 34 3.05 -6.23 -7.14
C ALA A 34 3.78 -7.13 -8.16
N VAL A 35 5.11 -7.09 -8.17
CA VAL A 35 5.94 -7.86 -9.12
C VAL A 35 6.13 -9.31 -8.69
N ALA A 36 6.23 -9.59 -7.39
CA ALA A 36 6.51 -10.93 -6.86
C ALA A 36 5.58 -12.02 -7.46
N PRO A 37 4.25 -11.84 -7.52
CA PRO A 37 3.34 -12.82 -8.13
C PRO A 37 3.62 -13.11 -9.62
N LEU A 38 4.23 -12.17 -10.36
CA LEU A 38 4.54 -12.31 -11.79
C LEU A 38 5.80 -13.15 -12.04
N VAL A 39 6.71 -13.19 -11.05
CA VAL A 39 8.01 -13.89 -11.17
C VAL A 39 8.07 -15.18 -10.33
N THR A 40 7.00 -15.52 -9.61
CA THR A 40 6.92 -16.75 -8.82
C THR A 40 6.14 -17.88 -9.52
N GLU A 41 6.57 -19.12 -9.28
CA GLU A 41 5.86 -20.32 -9.73
C GLU A 41 4.45 -20.45 -9.13
N ARG A 42 3.60 -21.26 -9.77
CA ARG A 42 2.14 -21.35 -9.49
C ARG A 42 1.80 -21.59 -8.01
N ARG A 43 2.52 -22.49 -7.33
CA ARG A 43 2.30 -22.79 -5.90
C ARG A 43 2.68 -21.61 -4.98
N SER A 44 3.78 -20.92 -5.30
CA SER A 44 4.29 -19.78 -4.52
C SER A 44 3.51 -18.48 -4.82
N ARG A 45 2.93 -18.38 -6.02
CA ARG A 45 2.13 -17.21 -6.45
C ARG A 45 0.92 -16.96 -5.55
N SER A 46 0.14 -17.99 -5.22
CA SER A 46 -1.03 -17.86 -4.32
C SER A 46 -0.62 -17.40 -2.92
N GLN A 47 0.53 -17.87 -2.41
CA GLN A 47 1.06 -17.42 -1.13
C GLN A 47 1.49 -15.95 -1.18
N MET A 48 2.18 -15.52 -2.24
CA MET A 48 2.56 -14.12 -2.43
C MET A 48 1.36 -13.19 -2.53
N LEU A 49 0.32 -13.59 -3.26
CA LEU A 49 -0.93 -12.81 -3.32
C LEU A 49 -1.60 -12.70 -1.94
N LYS A 50 -1.61 -13.76 -1.13
CA LYS A 50 -2.14 -13.69 0.25
C LYS A 50 -1.32 -12.75 1.14
N VAL A 51 0.01 -12.74 0.99
CA VAL A 51 0.89 -11.81 1.71
C VAL A 51 0.61 -10.37 1.28
N ALA A 52 0.50 -10.09 -0.03
CA ALA A 52 0.15 -8.77 -0.54
C ALA A 52 -1.20 -8.28 0.02
N ALA A 53 -2.22 -9.13 0.01
CA ALA A 53 -3.53 -8.80 0.59
C ALA A 53 -3.45 -8.49 2.10
N ALA A 54 -2.63 -9.23 2.86
CA ALA A 54 -2.42 -8.96 4.28
C ALA A 54 -1.71 -7.60 4.51
N CYS A 55 -0.77 -7.23 3.64
CA CYS A 55 -0.14 -5.92 3.67
C CYS A 55 -1.14 -4.79 3.39
N ASP A 56 -1.96 -4.92 2.35
CA ASP A 56 -2.99 -3.92 2.01
C ASP A 56 -3.97 -3.70 3.17
N LEU A 57 -4.42 -4.78 3.82
CA LEU A 57 -5.26 -4.69 5.03
C LEU A 57 -4.54 -3.98 6.18
N GLY A 58 -3.26 -4.29 6.40
CA GLY A 58 -2.42 -3.63 7.39
C GLY A 58 -2.32 -2.12 7.15
N ASP A 59 -2.12 -1.70 5.90
CA ASP A 59 -2.01 -0.30 5.51
C ASP A 59 -3.34 0.46 5.71
N ILE A 60 -4.48 -0.17 5.38
CA ILE A 60 -5.81 0.39 5.66
C ILE A 60 -6.01 0.64 7.16
N LEU A 61 -5.68 -0.36 7.99
CA LEU A 61 -5.79 -0.26 9.44
C LEU A 61 -4.85 0.82 9.99
N ALA A 62 -3.61 0.87 9.52
CA ALA A 62 -2.62 1.87 9.92
C ALA A 62 -3.07 3.29 9.57
N ALA A 63 -3.57 3.51 8.34
CA ALA A 63 -4.13 4.80 7.91
C ALA A 63 -5.33 5.21 8.77
N GLY A 64 -6.23 4.26 9.07
CA GLY A 64 -7.37 4.50 9.95
C GLY A 64 -6.95 4.91 11.37
N ILE A 65 -5.99 4.20 11.98
CA ILE A 65 -5.45 4.52 13.30
C ILE A 65 -4.74 5.87 13.30
N ALA A 66 -3.93 6.16 12.29
CA ALA A 66 -3.22 7.43 12.15
C ALA A 66 -4.21 8.60 12.05
N HIS A 67 -5.29 8.45 11.29
CA HIS A 67 -6.34 9.45 11.20
C HIS A 67 -7.04 9.66 12.55
N ARG A 68 -7.44 8.57 13.22
CA ARG A 68 -8.09 8.63 14.54
C ARG A 68 -7.22 9.28 15.61
N ARG A 69 -5.90 9.20 15.48
CA ARG A 69 -4.93 9.86 16.37
C ARG A 69 -4.57 11.28 15.94
N GLY A 70 -5.21 11.83 14.91
CA GLY A 70 -4.94 13.17 14.39
C GLY A 70 -3.56 13.30 13.73
N LYS A 71 -2.91 12.20 13.35
CA LYS A 71 -1.58 12.20 12.73
C LYS A 71 -1.63 12.51 11.23
N ILE A 72 -2.75 12.22 10.57
CA ILE A 72 -2.97 12.52 9.14
C ILE A 72 -4.35 13.13 8.91
N SER A 73 -4.45 13.96 7.87
CA SER A 73 -5.72 14.59 7.47
C SER A 73 -6.75 13.56 7.02
N LYS A 74 -8.03 13.92 7.05
CA LYS A 74 -9.13 13.05 6.56
C LYS A 74 -8.95 12.73 5.06
N LEU A 75 -8.49 13.70 4.26
CA LEU A 75 -8.23 13.51 2.84
C LEU A 75 -7.08 12.53 2.61
N SER A 76 -5.97 12.71 3.32
CA SER A 76 -4.82 11.78 3.27
C SER A 76 -5.22 10.35 3.62
N ALA A 77 -6.00 10.18 4.69
CA ALA A 77 -6.49 8.89 5.11
C ALA A 77 -7.39 8.25 4.05
N ALA A 78 -8.31 9.03 3.47
CA ALA A 78 -9.20 8.56 2.41
C ALA A 78 -8.42 8.11 1.16
N LEU A 79 -7.39 8.87 0.75
CA LEU A 79 -6.53 8.52 -0.38
C LEU A 79 -5.72 7.25 -0.14
N PHE A 80 -5.15 7.08 1.06
CA PHE A 80 -4.43 5.85 1.41
C PHE A 80 -5.36 4.63 1.41
N VAL A 81 -6.51 4.75 2.09
CA VAL A 81 -7.47 3.65 2.19
C VAL A 81 -8.04 3.27 0.83
N SER A 82 -8.35 4.24 -0.04
CA SER A 82 -8.86 3.95 -1.37
C SER A 82 -7.82 3.28 -2.27
N ALA A 83 -6.56 3.71 -2.21
CA ALA A 83 -5.46 3.08 -2.94
C ALA A 83 -5.26 1.61 -2.49
N SER A 84 -5.16 1.38 -1.18
CA SER A 84 -5.00 0.04 -0.61
C SER A 84 -6.20 -0.87 -0.90
N LEU A 85 -7.44 -0.34 -0.86
CA LEU A 85 -8.63 -1.09 -1.27
C LEU A 85 -8.59 -1.49 -2.74
N GLY A 86 -8.10 -0.62 -3.63
CA GLY A 86 -7.91 -0.93 -5.04
C GLY A 86 -6.91 -2.07 -5.25
N CYS A 87 -5.76 -2.02 -4.58
CA CYS A 87 -4.77 -3.11 -4.61
C CYS A 87 -5.34 -4.41 -4.06
N LEU A 88 -6.05 -4.35 -2.92
CA LEU A 88 -6.66 -5.52 -2.30
C LEU A 88 -7.70 -6.18 -3.22
N ALA A 89 -8.52 -5.38 -3.91
CA ALA A 89 -9.50 -5.88 -4.86
C ALA A 89 -8.85 -6.60 -6.05
N LEU A 90 -7.76 -6.04 -6.61
CA LEU A 90 -7.00 -6.66 -7.68
C LEU A 90 -6.33 -7.97 -7.22
N THR A 91 -5.72 -7.96 -6.03
CA THR A 91 -5.11 -9.15 -5.42
C THR A 91 -6.13 -10.25 -5.17
N THR A 92 -7.33 -9.89 -4.68
CA THR A 92 -8.43 -10.83 -4.45
C THR A 92 -8.91 -11.44 -5.77
N LYS A 93 -9.07 -10.62 -6.81
CA LYS A 93 -9.43 -11.10 -8.15
C LYS A 93 -8.39 -12.09 -8.68
N ALA A 94 -7.10 -11.76 -8.57
CA ALA A 94 -6.01 -12.65 -8.98
C ALA A 94 -5.97 -13.96 -8.17
N LEU A 95 -6.35 -13.95 -6.89
CA LEU A 95 -6.47 -15.17 -6.08
C LEU A 95 -7.61 -16.07 -6.55
N VAL A 96 -8.76 -15.49 -6.92
CA VAL A 96 -9.89 -16.24 -7.47
C VAL A 96 -9.49 -16.91 -8.78
N GLU A 97 -8.92 -16.14 -9.72
CA GLU A 97 -8.45 -16.67 -11.01
C GLU A 97 -7.35 -17.74 -10.87
N ALA A 98 -6.53 -17.69 -9.81
CA ALA A 98 -5.50 -18.68 -9.55
C ALA A 98 -6.02 -19.96 -8.88
N SER A 99 -7.27 -19.96 -8.40
CA SER A 99 -7.92 -21.09 -7.74
C SER A 99 -8.82 -21.90 -8.69
N GLU A 100 -9.07 -21.39 -9.90
CA GLU A 100 -9.72 -22.07 -11.02
C GLU A 100 -8.72 -22.88 -11.86
#